data_AF-A0A183IYJ7-F1
#
_entry.id   AF-A0A183IYJ7-F1
#
_cell.length_a   1.000
_cell.length_b   1.000
_cell.length_c   1.000
_cell.angle_alpha   90.00
_cell.angle_beta   90.00
_cell.angle_gamma   90.00
#
_symmetry.space_group_name_H-M   'P 1'
#
loop_
_entity.id
_entity.type
_entity.pdbx_description
1 polymer ?
#
loop_
_entity_poly.entity_id
_entity_poly.type
_entity_poly.pdbx_seq_one_letter_code
_entity_poly.pdbx_strand_id
1 'polypeptide(L)'
;MPMPDKAKESSSKVVVTICMPGYSLKTLCIRVLREFLTTDGVDNLCMPPALRKELMISMIRFRRYQIFNTKTHGYHQMLVG
;
A
#
# COMPACT_ATOMS: atom_id res chain seq x y z
N MET A 1 35.13 -30.09 35.04
CA MET A 1 34.02 -29.10 34.95
C MET A 1 33.77 -28.82 33.47
N PRO A 2 32.62 -29.17 32.88
CA PRO A 2 32.32 -28.82 31.48
C PRO A 2 31.72 -27.42 31.39
N MET A 3 32.11 -26.68 30.34
CA MET A 3 31.73 -25.30 30.04
C MET A 3 30.30 -25.20 29.47
N PRO A 4 29.62 -24.04 29.59
CA PRO A 4 28.22 -23.88 29.19
C PRO A 4 28.03 -23.90 27.68
N ASP A 5 27.01 -24.63 27.27
CA ASP A 5 26.52 -24.77 25.90
C ASP A 5 26.32 -23.41 25.22
N LYS A 6 26.92 -23.25 24.04
CA LYS A 6 26.64 -22.15 23.14
C LYS A 6 25.14 -22.15 22.82
N ALA A 7 24.44 -21.13 23.32
CA ALA A 7 23.08 -20.81 22.92
C ALA A 7 23.01 -20.72 21.40
N LYS A 8 22.40 -21.74 20.79
CA LYS A 8 22.08 -21.77 19.37
C LYS A 8 20.90 -20.81 19.21
N GLU A 9 21.22 -19.54 18.98
CA GLU A 9 20.25 -18.50 18.67
C GLU A 9 19.55 -18.89 17.36
N SER A 10 18.43 -19.61 17.49
CA SER A 10 17.54 -19.89 16.38
C SER A 10 16.83 -18.59 16.04
N SER A 11 17.50 -17.77 15.23
CA SER A 11 16.91 -16.62 14.56
C SER A 11 15.74 -17.14 13.71
N SER A 12 14.57 -17.19 14.34
CA SER A 12 13.32 -17.61 13.74
C SER A 12 12.95 -16.51 12.76
N LYS A 13 13.28 -16.72 11.48
CA LYS A 13 12.88 -15.81 10.41
C LYS A 13 11.37 -15.66 10.45
N VAL A 14 10.90 -14.50 10.87
CA VAL A 14 9.48 -14.15 10.85
C VAL A 14 9.06 -14.08 9.38
N VAL A 15 8.39 -15.13 8.90
CA VAL A 15 7.80 -15.14 7.55
C VAL A 15 6.50 -14.35 7.63
N VAL A 16 6.53 -13.12 7.13
CA VAL A 16 5.33 -12.29 6.99
C VAL A 16 4.67 -12.63 5.65
N THR A 17 3.62 -13.45 5.67
CA THR A 17 2.83 -13.76 4.48
C THR A 17 1.84 -12.64 4.22
N ILE A 18 2.06 -11.86 3.17
CA ILE A 18 1.13 -10.82 2.72
C ILE A 18 0.16 -11.44 1.71
N CYS A 19 -1.06 -11.72 2.14
CA CYS A 19 -2.13 -12.19 1.26
C CYS A 19 -2.92 -10.99 0.70
N MET A 20 -3.38 -11.11 -0.55
CA MET A 20 -4.35 -10.17 -1.10
C MET A 20 -5.69 -10.32 -0.37
N PRO A 21 -6.25 -9.25 0.23
CA PRO A 21 -7.55 -9.31 0.86
C PRO A 21 -8.63 -9.71 -0.16
N GLY A 22 -9.65 -10.44 0.31
CA GLY A 22 -10.88 -10.61 -0.45
C GLY A 22 -11.56 -9.24 -0.62
N TYR A 23 -11.37 -8.61 -1.77
CA TYR A 23 -11.97 -7.32 -2.07
C TYR A 23 -13.41 -7.53 -2.57
N SER A 24 -14.33 -6.69 -2.08
CA SER A 24 -15.64 -6.57 -2.71
C SER A 24 -15.49 -6.04 -4.15
N LEU A 25 -16.42 -6.39 -5.04
CA LEU A 25 -16.44 -5.87 -6.42
C LEU A 25 -16.40 -4.33 -6.46
N LYS A 26 -17.09 -3.68 -5.53
CA LYS A 26 -17.06 -2.22 -5.35
C LYS A 26 -15.65 -1.71 -5.09
N THR A 27 -14.92 -2.34 -4.18
CA THR A 27 -13.54 -1.96 -3.83
C THR A 27 -12.59 -2.18 -5.01
N LEU A 28 -12.76 -3.26 -5.77
CA LEU A 28 -11.99 -3.52 -6.99
C LEU A 28 -12.24 -2.44 -8.05
N CYS A 29 -13.50 -2.12 -8.34
CA CYS A 29 -13.84 -1.06 -9.30
C CYS A 29 -13.25 0.29 -8.89
N ILE A 30 -13.31 0.67 -7.61
CA ILE A 30 -12.68 1.91 -7.11
C ILE A 30 -11.15 1.86 -7.30
N ARG A 31 -10.51 0.70 -7.09
CA ARG A 31 -9.07 0.52 -7.28
C ARG A 31 -8.63 0.61 -8.73
N VAL A 32 -9.46 0.15 -9.66
CA VAL A 32 -9.19 0.27 -11.10
C VAL A 32 -9.45 1.70 -11.56
N LEU A 33 -10.60 2.29 -11.19
CA LEU A 33 -10.96 3.65 -11.58
C LEU A 33 -9.90 4.69 -11.16
N ARG A 34 -9.31 4.56 -9.97
CA ARG A 34 -8.23 5.46 -9.53
C ARG A 34 -6.92 5.34 -10.33
N GLU A 35 -6.69 4.23 -11.05
CA GLU A 35 -5.49 4.04 -11.88
C GLU A 35 -5.65 4.69 -13.26
N PHE A 36 -6.88 4.82 -13.75
CA PHE A 36 -7.17 5.37 -15.08
C PHE A 36 -7.68 6.81 -15.04
N LEU A 37 -8.29 7.26 -13.95
CA LEU A 37 -8.89 8.59 -13.85
C LEU A 37 -7.94 9.60 -13.16
N THR A 38 -7.91 10.82 -13.70
CA THR A 38 -7.44 12.01 -12.99
C THR A 38 -8.57 12.59 -12.14
N THR A 39 -8.23 13.39 -11.12
CA THR A 39 -9.21 14.01 -10.23
C THR A 39 -10.26 14.82 -10.98
N ASP A 40 -9.87 15.49 -12.06
CA ASP A 40 -10.76 16.29 -12.91
C ASP A 40 -11.68 15.41 -13.79
N GLY A 41 -11.26 14.19 -14.12
CA GLY A 41 -12.08 13.21 -14.85
C GLY A 41 -13.19 12.59 -14.01
N VAL A 42 -13.05 12.60 -12.69
CA VAL A 42 -14.05 12.04 -11.77
C VAL A 42 -15.34 12.87 -11.77
N ASP A 43 -15.24 14.18 -11.95
CA ASP A 43 -16.41 15.06 -11.97
C ASP A 43 -17.26 14.93 -13.23
N ASN A 44 -16.65 14.47 -14.32
CA ASN A 44 -17.32 14.18 -15.59
C ASN A 44 -17.97 12.78 -15.61
N LEU A 45 -17.69 11.94 -14.61
CA LEU A 45 -18.25 10.58 -14.56
C LEU A 45 -19.71 10.62 -14.10
N CYS A 46 -20.62 10.03 -14.88
CA CYS A 46 -22.01 9.85 -14.45
C CYS A 46 -22.06 8.77 -13.36
N MET A 47 -22.00 9.20 -12.09
CA MET A 47 -21.97 8.32 -10.93
C MET A 47 -22.67 8.96 -9.73
N PRO A 48 -23.24 8.17 -8.80
CA PRO A 48 -23.80 8.67 -7.57
C PRO A 48 -22.80 9.52 -6.77
N PRO A 49 -23.21 10.65 -6.18
CA PRO A 49 -22.32 11.55 -5.45
C PRO A 49 -21.64 10.86 -4.25
N ALA A 50 -22.27 9.85 -3.65
CA ALA A 50 -21.67 9.05 -2.59
C ALA A 50 -20.46 8.22 -3.10
N LEU A 51 -20.60 7.57 -4.25
CA LEU A 51 -19.50 6.82 -4.88
C LEU A 51 -18.39 7.76 -5.36
N ARG A 52 -18.76 8.96 -5.82
CA ARG A 52 -17.79 9.97 -6.26
C ARG A 52 -16.90 10.41 -5.11
N LYS A 53 -17.49 10.69 -3.94
CA LYS A 53 -16.75 11.00 -2.71
C LYS A 53 -15.81 9.85 -2.29
N GLU A 54 -16.30 8.61 -2.32
CA GLU A 54 -15.46 7.45 -1.98
C GLU A 54 -14.25 7.30 -2.92
N LEU A 55 -14.46 7.48 -4.23
CA LEU A 55 -13.39 7.43 -5.23
C LEU A 55 -12.37 8.55 -5.00
N MET A 56 -12.81 9.79 -4.78
CA MET A 56 -11.90 10.91 -4.50
C MET A 56 -11.06 10.68 -3.23
N ILE A 57 -11.68 10.21 -2.15
CA ILE A 57 -10.98 9.90 -0.89
C ILE A 57 -9.92 8.80 -1.13
N SER A 58 -10.28 7.76 -1.90
CA SER A 58 -9.36 6.69 -2.28
C SER A 58 -8.17 7.22 -3.10
N MET A 59 -8.41 8.10 -4.07
CA MET A 59 -7.38 8.74 -4.90
C MET A 59 -6.43 9.61 -4.08
N ILE A 60 -6.95 10.44 -3.17
CA ILE A 60 -6.14 11.30 -2.30
C ILE A 60 -5.25 10.45 -1.39
N ARG A 61 -5.81 9.40 -0.77
CA ARG A 61 -5.04 8.47 0.05
C ARG A 61 -3.96 7.78 -0.78
N PHE A 62 -4.30 7.28 -1.96
CA PHE A 62 -3.36 6.60 -2.84
C PHE A 62 -2.20 7.52 -3.26
N ARG A 63 -2.46 8.77 -3.64
CA ARG A 63 -1.41 9.76 -3.92
C ARG A 63 -0.53 10.03 -2.70
N ARG A 64 -1.11 10.15 -1.51
CA ARG A 64 -0.33 10.31 -0.26
C ARG A 64 0.55 9.11 0.03
N TYR A 65 0.04 7.89 -0.16
CA TYR A 65 0.85 6.66 -0.04
C TYR A 65 1.98 6.62 -1.06
N GLN A 66 1.74 7.01 -2.32
CA GLN A 66 2.80 7.08 -3.32
C GLN A 66 3.87 8.12 -2.95
N ILE A 67 3.49 9.32 -2.51
CA ILE A 67 4.44 10.36 -2.08
C ILE A 67 5.26 9.89 -0.88
N PHE A 68 4.61 9.21 0.08
CA PHE A 68 5.32 8.63 1.21
C PHE A 68 6.31 7.55 0.74
N ASN A 69 5.88 6.66 -0.16
CA ASN A 69 6.70 5.58 -0.66
C ASN A 69 7.89 6.06 -1.51
N THR A 70 7.70 7.12 -2.32
CA THR A 70 8.80 7.72 -3.09
C THR A 70 9.79 8.44 -2.18
N LYS A 71 9.34 9.08 -1.10
CA LYS A 71 10.25 9.63 -0.08
C LYS A 71 11.04 8.52 0.60
N THR A 72 10.41 7.43 1.04
CA THR A 72 11.11 6.30 1.67
C THR A 72 12.06 5.56 0.74
N HIS A 73 11.70 5.41 -0.55
CA HIS A 73 12.62 4.85 -1.56
C HIS A 73 13.79 5.81 -1.89
N GLY A 74 13.58 7.13 -1.82
CA GLY A 74 14.66 8.11 -1.92
C GLY A 74 15.67 8.03 -0.77
N TYR A 75 15.21 7.79 0.46
CA TYR A 75 16.10 7.50 1.59
C TYR A 75 16.85 6.18 1.43
N HIS A 76 16.23 5.17 0.82
CA HIS A 76 16.92 3.90 0.51
C HIS A 76 17.99 4.02 -0.57
N GLN A 77 17.86 4.94 -1.54
CA GLN A 77 18.93 5.21 -2.52
C GLN A 77 20.09 6.04 -1.95
N MET A 78 19.83 6.95 -0.99
CA MET A 78 20.90 7.72 -0.32
C MET A 78 21.71 6.92 0.71
N LEU A 79 21.19 5.80 1.23
CA LEU A 79 21.88 4.95 2.21
C LEU A 79 22.66 3.78 1.57
N VAL A 80 22.56 3.60 0.25
CA VAL A 80 23.27 2.56 -0.51
C VAL A 80 24.24 3.19 -1.53
N GLY A 81 24.49 4.50 -1.42
CA GLY A 81 25.50 5.24 -2.20
C GLY A 81 26.76 5.48 -1.38
#